data_AF-A0A3P6G1G4-F1
#
_entry.id   AF-A0A3P6G1G4-F1
#
_cell.length_a   1.000
_cell.length_b   1.000
_cell.length_c   1.000
_cell.angle_alpha   90.00
_cell.angle_beta   90.00
_cell.angle_gamma   90.00
#
_symmetry.space_group_name_H-M   'P 1'
#
loop_
_entity.id
_entity.type
_entity.pdbx_description
1 polymer ?
#
loop_
_entity_poly.entity_id
_entity_poly.type
_entity_poly.pdbx_seq_one_letter_code
_entity_poly.pdbx_strand_id
1 'polypeptide(L)'
;MNSSTDVESRCSRHHLWWKSKYFIYDIMMHILLLAFNVTTFLYVRHHKLPIPGDMLLLVICYGFTGIVGVVSWGFILKYTPEMDFRGGCTDRLSHFLGFLFLIILFYSISPVFAICFGVPFSLLLLSVVIYTTYVLCRPL
;
A
#
# COMPACT_ATOMS: atom_id res chain seq x y z
N MET A 1 -25.86 -5.42 37.06
CA MET A 1 -25.03 -4.82 35.98
C MET A 1 -24.64 -5.96 35.06
N ASN A 2 -25.27 -6.02 33.88
CA ASN A 2 -25.26 -7.21 33.03
C ASN A 2 -23.95 -7.29 32.22
N SER A 3 -23.18 -8.36 32.40
CA SER A 3 -21.95 -8.60 31.62
C SER A 3 -22.22 -8.84 30.13
N SER A 4 -23.46 -9.23 29.77
CA SER A 4 -23.88 -9.43 28.38
C SER A 4 -23.89 -8.14 27.56
N THR A 5 -24.29 -7.01 28.13
CA THR A 5 -24.26 -5.70 27.46
C THR A 5 -22.84 -5.17 27.24
N ASP A 6 -21.88 -5.55 28.09
CA ASP A 6 -20.47 -5.17 27.94
C ASP A 6 -19.77 -5.98 26.85
N VAL A 7 -20.11 -7.26 26.71
CA VAL A 7 -19.56 -8.13 25.65
C VAL A 7 -20.11 -7.72 24.29
N GLU A 8 -21.39 -7.40 24.19
CA GLU A 8 -22.02 -6.98 22.94
C GLU A 8 -21.52 -5.61 22.47
N SER A 9 -21.26 -4.67 23.39
CA SER A 9 -20.65 -3.37 23.05
C SER A 9 -19.16 -3.48 22.70
N ARG A 10 -18.40 -4.44 23.26
CA ARG A 10 -17.02 -4.73 22.84
C ARG A 10 -16.96 -5.44 21.50
N CYS A 11 -17.86 -6.39 21.27
CA CYS A 11 -17.95 -7.14 20.02
C CYS A 11 -18.39 -6.22 18.87
N SER A 12 -19.36 -5.33 19.12
CA SER A 12 -19.78 -4.27 18.19
C SER A 12 -18.64 -3.29 17.87
N ARG A 13 -17.83 -2.88 18.87
CA ARG A 13 -16.68 -1.98 18.69
C ARG A 13 -15.48 -2.61 17.97
N HIS A 14 -15.30 -3.93 18.06
CA HIS A 14 -14.26 -4.66 17.32
C HIS A 14 -14.63 -4.96 15.85
N HIS A 15 -15.86 -4.67 15.42
CA HIS A 15 -16.47 -5.24 14.20
C HIS A 15 -16.66 -4.24 13.04
N LEU A 16 -15.82 -3.22 12.85
CA LEU A 16 -15.96 -2.35 11.66
C LEU A 16 -14.69 -1.94 10.92
N TRP A 17 -13.49 -2.14 11.45
CA TRP A 17 -12.27 -1.72 10.72
C TRP A 17 -12.00 -2.62 9.49
N TRP A 18 -12.30 -3.93 9.54
CA TRP A 18 -12.21 -4.85 8.38
C TRP A 18 -13.27 -4.53 7.31
N LYS A 19 -14.28 -3.72 7.61
CA LYS A 19 -15.22 -3.18 6.62
C LYS A 19 -14.74 -1.85 6.01
N SER A 20 -13.69 -1.23 6.55
CA SER A 20 -13.14 -0.01 5.96
C SER A 20 -12.58 -0.33 4.58
N LYS A 21 -13.18 0.28 3.55
CA LYS A 21 -12.75 0.15 2.16
C LYS A 21 -11.27 0.48 1.98
N TYR A 22 -10.74 1.42 2.78
CA TYR A 22 -9.34 1.86 2.70
C TYR A 22 -8.38 0.83 3.30
N PHE A 23 -8.75 0.19 4.41
CA PHE A 23 -7.93 -0.86 5.02
C PHE A 23 -7.82 -2.09 4.12
N ILE A 24 -8.95 -2.52 3.54
CA ILE A 24 -8.97 -3.61 2.54
C ILE A 24 -8.11 -3.23 1.34
N TYR A 25 -8.28 -2.01 0.82
CA TYR A 25 -7.50 -1.52 -0.32
C TYR A 25 -5.99 -1.55 -0.01
N ASP A 26 -5.57 -1.06 1.16
CA ASP A 26 -4.15 -0.99 1.51
C ASP A 26 -3.52 -2.39 1.63
N ILE A 27 -4.23 -3.36 2.21
CA ILE A 27 -3.81 -4.77 2.25
C ILE A 27 -3.71 -5.34 0.84
N MET A 28 -4.75 -5.18 0.02
CA MET A 28 -4.77 -5.71 -1.34
C MET A 28 -3.63 -5.13 -2.17
N MET A 29 -3.39 -3.82 -2.07
CA MET A 29 -2.31 -3.16 -2.80
C MET A 29 -0.94 -3.62 -2.35
N HIS A 30 -0.71 -3.78 -1.04
CA HIS A 30 0.56 -4.33 -0.54
C HIS A 30 0.81 -5.75 -1.07
N ILE A 31 -0.20 -6.63 -1.02
CA ILE A 31 -0.07 -8.01 -1.51
C ILE A 31 0.18 -8.03 -3.03
N LEU A 32 -0.60 -7.28 -3.80
CA LEU A 32 -0.46 -7.21 -5.26
C LEU A 32 0.91 -6.65 -5.66
N LEU A 33 1.32 -5.53 -5.08
CA LEU A 33 2.61 -4.92 -5.38
C LEU A 33 3.77 -5.84 -4.97
N LEU A 34 3.70 -6.50 -3.82
CA LEU A 34 4.72 -7.44 -3.40
C LEU A 34 4.82 -8.63 -4.38
N ALA A 35 3.68 -9.24 -4.74
CA ALA A 35 3.64 -10.38 -5.65
C ALA A 35 4.17 -10.02 -7.05
N PHE A 36 3.73 -8.88 -7.61
CA PHE A 36 4.19 -8.42 -8.93
C PHE A 36 5.68 -8.06 -8.91
N ASN A 37 6.15 -7.33 -7.90
CA ASN A 37 7.56 -6.96 -7.80
C ASN A 37 8.46 -8.19 -7.65
N VAL A 38 8.12 -9.13 -6.76
CA VAL A 38 8.89 -10.36 -6.59
C VAL A 38 8.91 -11.19 -7.87
N THR A 39 7.74 -11.39 -8.49
CA THR A 39 7.63 -12.21 -9.72
C THR A 39 8.42 -11.58 -10.87
N THR A 40 8.30 -10.27 -11.05
CA THR A 40 8.95 -9.55 -12.14
C THR A 40 10.46 -9.46 -11.90
N PHE A 41 10.89 -9.26 -10.66
CA PHE A 41 12.30 -9.31 -10.29
C PHE A 41 12.89 -10.68 -10.58
N LEU A 42 12.23 -11.77 -10.16
CA LEU A 42 12.66 -13.14 -10.46
C LEU A 42 12.75 -13.38 -11.96
N TYR A 43 11.77 -12.90 -12.75
CA TYR A 43 11.79 -12.98 -14.20
C TYR A 43 13.00 -12.25 -14.81
N VAL A 44 13.22 -10.99 -14.44
CA VAL A 44 14.34 -10.16 -14.91
C VAL A 44 15.68 -10.82 -14.56
N ARG A 45 15.82 -11.37 -13.35
CA ARG A 45 17.01 -12.10 -12.92
C ARG A 45 17.22 -13.41 -13.67
N HIS A 46 16.14 -14.18 -13.88
CA HIS A 46 16.17 -15.43 -14.64
C HIS A 46 16.64 -15.20 -16.08
N HIS A 47 16.11 -14.15 -16.72
CA HIS A 47 16.47 -13.77 -18.09
C HIS A 47 17.72 -12.88 -18.20
N LYS A 48 18.40 -12.61 -17.07
CA LYS A 48 19.62 -11.78 -16.99
C LYS A 48 19.48 -10.41 -17.67
N LEU A 49 18.28 -9.82 -17.60
CA LEU A 49 18.01 -8.52 -18.19
C LEU A 49 18.72 -7.42 -17.39
N PRO A 50 19.28 -6.40 -18.07
CA PRO A 50 19.93 -5.29 -17.39
C PRO A 50 18.87 -4.45 -16.66
N ILE A 51 19.04 -4.31 -15.34
CA ILE A 51 18.26 -3.39 -14.53
C ILE A 51 18.97 -2.03 -14.58
N PRO A 52 18.28 -0.94 -14.94
CA PRO A 52 18.91 0.37 -14.99
C PRO A 52 19.31 0.83 -13.58
N GLY A 53 20.55 1.32 -13.39
CA GLY A 53 20.98 2.10 -12.23
C GLY A 53 21.07 1.39 -10.87
N ASP A 54 21.44 2.17 -9.85
CA ASP A 54 21.48 1.72 -8.45
C ASP A 54 20.08 1.77 -7.81
N MET A 55 19.39 0.63 -7.90
CA MET A 55 18.04 0.45 -7.36
C MET A 55 18.02 0.15 -5.86
N LEU A 56 19.19 0.07 -5.21
CA LEU A 56 19.29 -0.32 -3.81
C LEU A 56 18.55 0.65 -2.90
N LEU A 57 18.73 1.95 -3.10
CA LEU A 57 18.05 2.98 -2.31
C LEU A 57 16.53 2.88 -2.43
N LEU A 58 16.03 2.67 -3.65
CA LEU A 58 14.59 2.56 -3.90
C LEU A 58 14.00 1.32 -3.19
N VAL A 59 14.68 0.19 -3.25
CA VAL A 59 14.27 -1.05 -2.57
C VAL A 59 14.29 -0.87 -1.04
N ILE A 60 15.33 -0.22 -0.50
CA ILE A 60 15.41 0.08 0.94
C ILE A 60 14.26 0.99 1.37
N CYS A 61 14.01 2.07 0.64
CA CYS A 61 12.90 3.00 0.94
C CYS A 61 11.53 2.30 0.83
N TYR A 62 11.33 1.48 -0.20
CA TYR A 62 10.10 0.70 -0.37
C TYR A 62 9.88 -0.26 0.81
N GLY A 63 10.90 -1.03 1.17
CA GLY A 63 10.85 -1.97 2.29
C GLY A 63 10.61 -1.26 3.63
N PHE A 64 11.34 -0.17 3.89
CA PHE A 64 11.22 0.60 5.14
C PHE A 64 9.81 1.20 5.29
N THR A 65 9.29 1.87 4.27
CA THR A 65 7.94 2.45 4.30
C THR A 65 6.85 1.38 4.46
N GLY A 66 7.03 0.20 3.85
CA GLY A 66 6.12 -0.93 4.04
C GLY A 66 6.10 -1.46 5.48
N ILE A 67 7.27 -1.65 6.09
CA ILE A 67 7.38 -2.08 7.50
C ILE A 67 6.74 -1.05 8.44
N VAL A 68 7.06 0.23 8.25
CA VAL A 68 6.49 1.32 9.04
C VAL A 68 4.96 1.37 8.89
N GLY A 69 4.44 1.15 7.67
CA GLY A 69 3.01 1.04 7.41
C GLY A 69 2.35 -0.07 8.23
N VAL A 70 2.89 -1.29 8.16
CA VAL A 70 2.37 -2.44 8.94
C VAL A 70 2.44 -2.20 10.45
N VAL A 71 3.55 -1.63 10.96
CA VAL A 71 3.69 -1.28 12.37
C VAL A 71 2.65 -0.23 12.78
N SER A 72 2.41 0.77 11.93
CA SER A 72 1.40 1.80 12.17
C SER A 72 -0.01 1.21 12.28
N TRP A 73 -0.34 0.18 11.48
CA TRP A 73 -1.59 -0.55 11.61
C TRP A 73 -1.70 -1.24 12.96
N GLY A 74 -0.66 -1.96 13.38
CA GLY A 74 -0.62 -2.62 14.69
C GLY A 74 -0.84 -1.66 15.86
N PHE A 75 -0.28 -0.45 15.76
CA PHE A 75 -0.46 0.60 16.77
C PHE A 75 -1.90 1.16 16.76
N ILE A 76 -2.42 1.52 15.59
CA ILE A 76 -3.77 2.08 15.43
C ILE A 76 -4.84 1.08 15.88
N LEU A 77 -4.70 -0.19 15.48
CA LEU A 77 -5.61 -1.27 15.89
C LEU A 77 -5.60 -1.51 17.40
N LYS A 78 -4.46 -1.25 18.06
CA LYS A 78 -4.31 -1.46 19.51
C LYS A 78 -4.81 -0.28 20.35
N TYR A 79 -4.55 0.96 19.92
CA TYR A 79 -4.76 2.15 20.75
C TYR A 79 -5.92 3.05 20.30
N THR A 80 -6.37 2.96 19.04
CA THR A 80 -7.45 3.79 18.49
C THR A 80 -8.36 2.99 17.56
N PRO A 81 -9.05 1.94 18.06
CA PRO A 81 -9.87 1.06 17.24
C PRO A 81 -11.15 1.72 16.69
N GLU A 82 -11.58 2.85 17.27
CA GLU A 82 -12.80 3.57 16.88
C GLU A 82 -12.59 4.63 15.79
N MET A 83 -11.35 4.90 15.38
CA MET A 83 -11.08 5.82 14.27
C MET A 83 -11.35 5.14 12.93
N ASP A 84 -12.16 5.79 12.09
CA ASP A 84 -12.29 5.43 10.68
C ASP A 84 -10.91 5.47 10.01
N PHE A 85 -10.34 4.30 9.75
CA PHE A 85 -9.05 4.19 9.08
C PHE A 85 -9.20 4.70 7.64
N ARG A 86 -8.70 5.92 7.39
CA ARG A 86 -8.73 6.60 6.08
C ARG A 86 -7.52 6.28 5.18
N GLY A 87 -6.69 5.33 5.60
CA GLY A 87 -5.43 4.98 4.95
C GLY A 87 -4.28 5.82 5.49
N GLY A 88 -3.16 5.16 5.78
CA GLY A 88 -1.95 5.80 6.29
C GLY A 88 -1.16 6.50 5.18
N CYS A 89 -0.64 7.70 5.47
CA CYS A 89 0.28 8.42 4.56
C CYS A 89 1.52 7.54 4.21
N THR A 90 2.00 6.77 5.19
CA THR A 90 3.10 5.81 5.04
C THR A 90 2.78 4.66 4.10
N ASP A 91 1.56 4.12 4.13
CA ASP A 91 1.13 3.05 3.22
C ASP A 91 1.04 3.55 1.78
N ARG A 92 0.48 4.75 1.58
CA ARG A 92 0.39 5.40 0.28
C ARG A 92 1.77 5.64 -0.32
N LEU A 93 2.73 6.10 0.50
CA LEU A 93 4.12 6.28 0.08
C LEU A 93 4.76 4.95 -0.29
N SER A 94 4.53 3.89 0.48
CA SER A 94 5.02 2.54 0.17
C SER A 94 4.43 2.02 -1.15
N HIS A 95 3.13 2.22 -1.40
CA HIS A 95 2.49 1.85 -2.67
C HIS A 95 3.10 2.60 -3.85
N PHE A 96 3.38 3.90 -3.70
CA PHE A 96 4.04 4.70 -4.73
C PHE A 96 5.44 4.18 -5.05
N LEU A 97 6.26 3.93 -4.02
CA LEU A 97 7.62 3.42 -4.21
C LEU A 97 7.63 2.00 -4.81
N GLY A 98 6.74 1.13 -4.34
CA GLY A 98 6.59 -0.23 -4.88
C GLY A 98 6.09 -0.23 -6.33
N PHE A 99 5.21 0.70 -6.69
CA PHE A 99 4.75 0.85 -8.06
C PHE A 99 5.84 1.42 -8.99
N LEU A 100 6.61 2.41 -8.51
CA LEU A 100 7.75 2.95 -9.24
C LEU A 100 8.79 1.85 -9.53
N PHE A 101 9.10 1.04 -8.52
CA PHE A 101 10.00 -0.11 -8.67
C PHE A 101 9.46 -1.11 -9.71
N LEU A 102 8.15 -1.37 -9.70
CA LEU A 102 7.52 -2.26 -10.68
C LEU A 102 7.63 -1.74 -12.11
N ILE A 103 7.40 -0.43 -12.34
CA ILE A 103 7.55 0.19 -13.67
C ILE A 103 8.98 0.03 -14.19
N ILE A 104 9.98 0.20 -13.32
CA ILE A 104 11.40 0.06 -13.69
C ILE A 104 11.70 -1.39 -14.10
N LEU A 105 11.18 -2.37 -13.36
CA LEU A 105 11.33 -3.77 -13.72
C LEU A 105 10.63 -4.09 -15.04
N PHE A 106 9.43 -3.56 -15.27
CA PHE A 106 8.73 -3.69 -16.54
C PHE A 106 9.48 -3.02 -17.69
N TYR A 107 10.09 -1.86 -17.45
CA TYR A 107 10.90 -1.16 -18.45
C TYR A 107 12.11 -2.00 -18.87
N SER A 108 12.70 -2.72 -17.91
CA SER A 108 13.80 -3.66 -18.16
C SER A 108 13.38 -4.85 -19.04
N ILE A 109 12.10 -5.23 -19.01
CA ILE A 109 11.53 -6.27 -19.89
C ILE A 109 11.19 -5.68 -21.27
N SER A 110 10.41 -4.61 -21.29
CA SER A 110 10.02 -3.89 -22.51
C SER A 110 9.47 -2.50 -22.17
N PRO A 111 9.97 -1.43 -22.82
CA PRO A 111 9.45 -0.08 -22.63
C PRO A 111 7.95 0.05 -22.96
N VAL A 112 7.48 -0.66 -24.00
CA VAL A 112 6.07 -0.65 -24.40
C VAL A 112 5.21 -1.28 -23.32
N PHE A 113 5.66 -2.40 -22.75
CA PHE A 113 4.97 -3.07 -21.66
C PHE A 113 4.88 -2.17 -20.41
N ALA A 114 5.96 -1.48 -20.07
CA ALA A 114 5.99 -0.53 -18.96
C ALA A 114 5.00 0.63 -19.15
N ILE A 115 4.84 1.14 -20.36
CA ILE A 115 3.87 2.22 -20.64
C ILE A 115 2.44 1.68 -20.61
N CYS A 116 2.18 0.55 -21.28
CA CYS A 116 0.84 -0.04 -21.36
C CYS A 116 0.27 -0.40 -19.98
N PHE A 117 1.09 -0.94 -19.08
CA PHE A 117 0.67 -1.24 -17.71
C PHE A 117 0.84 -0.06 -16.76
N GLY A 118 1.90 0.75 -16.94
CA GLY A 118 2.22 1.86 -16.06
C GLY A 118 1.23 3.01 -16.16
N VAL A 119 0.76 3.38 -17.35
CA VAL A 119 -0.15 4.54 -17.52
C VAL A 119 -1.50 4.33 -16.82
N PRO A 120 -2.24 3.21 -17.03
CA PRO A 120 -3.50 2.99 -16.33
C PRO A 120 -3.34 2.96 -14.80
N PHE A 121 -2.32 2.28 -14.29
CA PHE A 121 -2.07 2.23 -12.85
C PHE A 121 -1.61 3.57 -12.27
N SER A 122 -0.85 4.37 -13.02
CA SER A 122 -0.45 5.72 -12.62
C SER A 122 -1.66 6.63 -12.44
N LEU A 123 -2.66 6.52 -13.33
CA LEU A 123 -3.91 7.27 -13.20
C LEU A 123 -4.71 6.86 -11.95
N LEU A 124 -4.77 5.56 -11.66
CA LEU A 124 -5.40 5.05 -10.43
C LEU A 124 -4.68 5.56 -9.19
N LEU A 125 -3.35 5.52 -9.18
CA LEU A 125 -2.55 5.98 -8.06
C LEU A 125 -2.66 7.50 -7.88
N LEU A 126 -2.64 8.27 -8.97
CA LEU A 126 -2.83 9.71 -8.95
C LEU A 126 -4.19 10.09 -8.35
N SER A 127 -5.26 9.38 -8.73
CA SER A 127 -6.60 9.59 -8.15
C SER A 127 -6.61 9.40 -6.64
N VAL A 128 -5.94 8.36 -6.14
CA VAL A 128 -5.82 8.06 -4.70
C VAL A 128 -4.96 9.10 -3.98
N VAL A 129 -3.88 9.58 -4.59
CA VAL A 129 -3.04 10.65 -4.03
C VAL A 129 -3.82 11.95 -3.91
N ILE A 130 -4.53 12.37 -4.97
CA ILE A 130 -5.36 13.58 -4.96
C ILE A 130 -6.41 13.49 -3.84
N TYR A 131 -7.08 12.34 -3.71
CA TYR A 131 -8.05 12.12 -2.63
C TYR A 131 -7.41 12.23 -1.24
N THR A 132 -6.23 11.63 -1.05
CA THR A 132 -5.52 11.65 0.23
C THR A 132 -5.10 13.07 0.60
N THR A 133 -4.55 13.83 -0.36
CA THR A 133 -4.18 15.24 -0.18
C THR A 133 -5.40 16.10 0.14
N TYR A 134 -6.53 15.90 -0.57
CA TYR A 134 -7.77 16.60 -0.28
C TYR A 134 -8.27 16.35 1.15
N VAL A 135 -8.20 15.10 1.62
CA VAL A 135 -8.61 14.74 2.99
C VAL A 135 -7.68 15.35 4.03
N LEU A 136 -6.37 15.38 3.79
CA LEU A 136 -5.38 16.01 4.68
C LEU A 136 -5.48 17.54 4.71
N CYS A 137 -5.81 18.17 3.59
CA CYS A 137 -5.93 19.62 3.46
C CYS A 137 -7.32 20.16 3.82
N ARG A 138 -8.30 19.30 4.12
CA ARG A 138 -9.62 19.76 4.56
C ARG A 138 -9.50 20.27 6.00
N PRO A 139 -9.74 21.57 6.27
CA PRO A 139 -9.76 22.07 7.63
C PRO A 139 -10.89 21.37 8.41
N LEU A 140 -10.58 20.92 9.62
CA LEU A 140 -11.54 20.42 10.61
C LEU A 140 -12.59 21.48 10.95
#